data_AF-A0A388NSW1-F1
#
_entry.id   AF-A0A388NSW1-F1
#
_cell.length_a   1.000
_cell.length_b   1.000
_cell.length_c   1.000
_cell.angle_alpha   90.00
_cell.angle_beta   90.00
_cell.angle_gamma   90.00
#
_symmetry.space_group_name_H-M   'P 1'
#
loop_
_entity.id
_entity.type
_entity.pdbx_description
1 polymer ?
#
loop_
_entity_poly.entity_id
_entity_poly.type
_entity_poly.pdbx_seq_one_letter_code
_entity_poly.pdbx_strand_id
1 'polypeptide(L)' 'MHCGHDAQWQKVGFEDLPRDPWGSPYLFDENEMEGGGCEAGRYDVVFSAGPNGIDEADVWNDDVHMLVPPFKCP' A
#
# COMPACT_ATOMS: atom_id res chain seq x y z
N MET A 1 -28.36 27.09 -5.89
CA MET A 1 -27.63 26.67 -7.10
C MET A 1 -26.15 26.57 -6.75
N HIS A 2 -25.63 25.34 -6.60
CA HIS A 2 -24.22 25.05 -6.84
C HIS A 2 -24.15 23.59 -7.27
N CYS A 3 -24.04 23.36 -8.58
CA CYS A 3 -23.73 22.04 -9.13
C CYS A 3 -22.20 21.99 -9.19
N GLY A 4 -21.58 21.70 -8.05
CA GLY A 4 -20.17 21.34 -8.00
C GLY A 4 -20.06 19.91 -8.50
N HIS A 5 -19.50 19.72 -9.69
CA HIS A 5 -19.10 18.40 -10.13
C HIS A 5 -17.83 18.05 -9.35
N ASP A 6 -17.97 17.27 -8.28
CA ASP A 6 -16.82 16.62 -7.66
C ASP A 6 -16.15 15.77 -8.74
N ALA A 7 -14.84 15.90 -8.87
CA ALA A 7 -14.08 15.15 -9.85
C ALA A 7 -14.16 13.64 -9.50
N GLN A 8 -14.19 12.76 -10.51
CA GLN A 8 -14.38 11.31 -10.29
C GLN A 8 -13.34 10.68 -9.34
N TRP A 9 -12.15 11.28 -9.20
CA TRP A 9 -11.14 10.85 -8.22
C TRP A 9 -11.54 11.14 -6.76
N GLN A 10 -12.41 12.12 -6.51
CA GLN A 10 -13.00 12.38 -5.19
C GLN A 10 -14.08 11.33 -4.82
N LYS A 11 -14.51 10.52 -5.79
CA LYS A 11 -15.53 9.49 -5.63
C LYS A 11 -14.96 8.10 -5.33
N VAL A 12 -13.64 7.96 -5.34
CA VAL A 12 -12.98 6.74 -4.87
C VAL A 12 -12.92 6.87 -3.36
N GLY A 13 -13.88 6.25 -2.66
CA GLY A 13 -14.06 6.36 -1.21
C GLY A 13 -12.85 5.86 -0.42
N PHE A 14 -11.87 6.75 -0.23
CA PHE A 14 -10.66 6.52 0.57
C PHE A 14 -10.79 7.10 1.99
N GLU A 15 -11.96 7.65 2.31
CA GLU A 15 -12.26 8.22 3.63
C GLU A 15 -12.33 7.15 4.72
N ASP A 16 -12.82 5.95 4.38
CA ASP A 16 -12.94 4.81 5.30
C ASP A 16 -11.72 3.87 5.24
N LEU A 17 -10.72 4.13 4.39
CA LEU A 17 -9.53 3.29 4.39
C LEU A 17 -8.73 3.49 5.68
N PRO A 18 -8.26 2.41 6.31
CA PRO A 18 -7.34 2.52 7.42
C PRO A 18 -6.08 3.25 6.98
N ARG A 19 -5.64 4.17 7.84
CA ARG A 19 -4.42 4.96 7.66
C ARG A 19 -3.40 4.50 8.67
N ASP A 20 -2.14 4.70 8.33
CA ASP A 20 -1.07 4.51 9.29
C ASP A 20 -1.14 5.56 10.42
N PRO A 21 -0.33 5.41 11.49
CA PRO A 21 -0.33 6.35 12.61
C PRO A 21 -0.02 7.81 12.25
N TRP A 22 0.55 8.06 11.08
CA TRP A 22 0.93 9.40 10.59
C TRP A 22 -0.08 9.98 9.59
N GLY A 23 -1.12 9.22 9.25
CA GLY A 23 -2.23 9.66 8.39
C GLY A 23 -2.04 9.33 6.91
N SER A 24 -0.95 8.66 6.55
CA SER A 24 -0.72 8.20 5.19
C SER A 24 -1.57 6.95 4.91
N PRO A 25 -2.04 6.76 3.66
CA PRO A 25 -2.63 5.49 3.27
C PRO A 25 -1.56 4.39 3.34
N TYR A 26 -1.96 3.19 3.75
CA TYR A 26 -1.10 2.01 3.59
C TYR A 26 -0.85 1.74 2.10
N LEU A 27 0.37 1.34 1.79
CA LEU A 27 0.83 0.96 0.45
C LEU A 27 0.79 -0.56 0.30
N PHE A 28 0.72 -1.03 -0.94
CA PHE A 28 0.65 -2.46 -1.27
C PHE A 28 1.59 -2.76 -2.43
N ASP A 29 2.49 -3.72 -2.20
CA ASP A 29 3.37 -4.32 -3.21
C ASP A 29 2.89 -5.76 -3.44
N GLU A 30 2.28 -5.97 -4.61
CA GLU A 30 1.71 -7.25 -5.04
C GLU A 30 2.82 -8.13 -5.61
N ASN A 31 3.72 -8.62 -4.76
CA ASN A 31 4.84 -9.45 -5.22
C ASN A 31 4.53 -10.95 -5.30
N GLU A 32 3.31 -11.30 -5.70
CA GLU A 32 2.98 -12.63 -6.22
C GLU A 32 2.51 -12.62 -7.69
N MET A 33 3.07 -11.74 -8.56
CA MET A 33 3.25 -12.00 -10.02
C MET A 33 4.04 -10.93 -10.81
N GLU A 34 4.83 -10.06 -10.18
CA GLU A 34 5.83 -9.23 -10.88
C GLU A 34 7.03 -10.10 -11.38
N GLY A 35 6.84 -10.75 -12.54
CA GLY A 35 7.91 -11.20 -13.44
C GLY A 35 8.84 -12.35 -12.99
N GLY A 36 8.79 -12.79 -11.75
CA GLY A 36 9.48 -13.99 -11.25
C GLY A 36 8.46 -14.92 -10.58
N GLY A 37 8.57 -16.23 -10.84
CA GLY A 37 7.58 -17.21 -10.38
C GLY A 37 7.38 -17.27 -8.86
N CYS A 38 6.53 -18.20 -8.41
CA CYS A 38 6.22 -18.51 -6.99
C CYS A 38 7.43 -19.05 -6.20
N GLU A 39 8.61 -18.48 -6.37
CA GLU A 39 9.81 -18.84 -5.66
C GLU A 39 9.65 -18.48 -4.17
N ALA A 40 9.99 -19.44 -3.31
CA ALA A 40 9.88 -19.29 -1.87
C ALA A 40 10.66 -18.05 -1.40
N GLY A 41 9.94 -17.07 -0.85
CA GLY A 41 10.54 -15.83 -0.34
C GLY A 41 10.00 -14.54 -0.97
N ARG A 42 9.20 -14.65 -2.03
CA ARG A 42 8.32 -13.56 -2.44
C ARG A 42 7.06 -13.59 -1.58
N TYR A 43 6.63 -12.41 -1.17
CA TYR A 43 5.41 -12.20 -0.38
C TYR A 43 4.82 -10.89 -0.84
N ASP A 44 3.50 -10.85 -0.99
CA ASP A 44 2.75 -9.60 -0.94
C ASP A 44 3.14 -8.81 0.33
N VAL A 45 3.34 -7.50 0.18
CA VAL A 45 3.71 -6.63 1.31
C VAL A 45 2.71 -5.49 1.42
N VAL A 46 2.19 -5.30 2.64
CA VAL A 46 1.50 -4.06 3.02
C VAL A 46 2.48 -3.24 3.86
N PHE A 47 2.61 -1.95 3.59
CA PHE A 47 3.58 -1.12 4.31
C PHE A 47 3.09 0.30 4.58
N SER A 48 3.66 0.91 5.62
CA SER A 48 3.46 2.32 5.98
C SER A 48 4.70 3.10 5.53
N ALA A 49 4.47 4.25 4.90
CA ALA A 49 5.50 5.19 4.44
C ALA A 49 6.09 6.06 5.57
N GLY A 50 5.92 5.61 6.81
CA GLY A 50 6.48 6.25 7.99
C GLY A 50 6.02 7.69 8.26
N PRO A 51 6.65 8.33 9.27
CA PRO A 51 6.50 9.74 9.59
C PRO A 51 6.72 10.72 8.43
N ASN A 52 7.61 10.42 7.49
CA ASN A 52 7.94 11.32 6.38
C ASN A 52 6.94 11.24 5.21
N GLY A 53 6.18 10.14 5.12
CA GLY A 53 5.16 9.90 4.10
C GLY A 53 5.72 9.53 2.72
N ILE A 54 6.94 9.00 2.64
CA ILE A 54 7.66 8.66 1.41
C ILE A 54 8.13 7.21 1.51
N ASP A 55 7.80 6.41 0.49
CA ASP A 55 8.36 5.06 0.30
C ASP A 55 9.81 5.18 -0.21
N GLU A 56 10.77 4.70 0.59
CA GLU A 56 12.19 4.90 0.37
C GLU A 56 12.96 3.57 0.30
N ALA A 57 13.83 3.42 -0.71
CA ALA A 57 14.64 2.22 -0.89
C ALA A 57 15.99 2.23 -0.14
N ASP A 58 16.19 3.17 0.79
CA ASP A 58 17.48 3.38 1.46
C ASP A 58 17.52 2.91 2.92
N VAL A 59 18.72 2.84 3.50
CA VAL A 59 18.94 2.31 4.86
C VAL A 59 18.56 3.26 5.99
N TRP A 60 18.15 4.49 5.67
CA TRP A 60 17.68 5.49 6.62
C TRP A 60 16.17 5.75 6.48
N ASN A 61 15.46 4.87 5.78
CA ASN A 61 14.02 4.94 5.65
C ASN A 61 13.30 4.76 7.00
N ASP A 62 12.08 5.28 7.06
CA ASP A 62 11.18 5.16 8.20
C ASP A 62 9.98 4.24 7.89
N ASP A 63 10.10 3.46 6.81
CA ASP A 63 9.10 2.52 6.32
C ASP A 63 8.89 1.32 7.26
N VAL A 64 7.63 0.89 7.37
CA VAL A 64 7.26 -0.30 8.16
C VAL A 64 6.62 -1.35 7.26
N HIS A 65 7.34 -2.44 7.00
CA HIS A 65 6.90 -3.52 6.11
C HIS A 65 6.21 -4.65 6.88
N MET A 66 5.02 -5.03 6.43
CA MET A 66 4.23 -6.14 6.97
C MET A 66 4.06 -7.20 5.89
N LEU A 67 4.70 -8.35 6.07
CA LEU A 67 4.61 -9.46 5.12
C LEU A 67 3.22 -10.10 5.21
N VAL A 68 2.54 -10.18 4.07
CA VAL A 68 1.30 -10.93 3.95
C VAL A 68 1.63 -12.41 3.77
N PRO A 69 1.02 -13.33 4.53
CA PRO A 69 1.24 -14.75 4.32
C PRO A 69 0.85 -15.20 2.90
N PRO A 70 1.62 -16.10 2.28
CA PRO A 70 1.44 -16.47 0.88
C PRO A 70 0.15 -17.27 0.71
N PHE A 71 -0.59 -16.94 -0.34
CA PHE A 71 -1.78 -17.71 -0.72
C PHE A 71 -1.36 -19.05 -1.34
N LYS A 72 -1.71 -20.16 -0.69
CA LYS A 72 -1.54 -21.49 -1.28
C LYS A 72 -2.80 -21.86 -2.07
N CYS A 73 -2.68 -21.89 -3.40
CA CYS A 73 -3.69 -22.54 -4.25
C CYS A 73 -3.81 -24.03 -3.83
N PRO A 74 -5.03 -24.57 -3.70
CA PRO A 74 -5.26 -25.97 -3.35
C PRO A 74 -4.72 -26.94 -4.40
#